data_AF-A0A441TNY1-F1
#
_entry.id   AF-A0A441TNY1-F1
#
_cell.length_a   1.000
_cell.length_b   1.000
_cell.length_c   1.000
_cell.angle_alpha   90.00
_cell.angle_beta   90.00
_cell.angle_gamma   90.00
#
_symmetry.space_group_name_H-M   'P 1'
#
loop_
_entity.id
_entity.type
_entity.pdbx_description
1 polymer ?
#
loop_
_entity_poly.entity_id
_entity_poly.type
_entity_poly.pdbx_seq_one_letter_code
_entity_poly.pdbx_strand_id
1 'polypeptide(L)'
;MKGPAAVGIAGGLTRAFIASPLAPLFLIAAFAFGLGALLTLPREEEPQISVPMVDIFVRADGLKADDAVKLITEPLETIVKGIDGVE
;
A
#
# COMPACT_ATOMS: atom_id res chain seq x y z
N MET A 1 -13.39 -53.69 20.10
CA MET A 1 -12.80 -53.28 18.80
C MET A 1 -13.33 -51.88 18.48
N LYS A 2 -12.53 -50.82 18.62
CA LYS A 2 -12.95 -49.45 18.28
C LYS A 2 -12.91 -49.29 16.77
N GLY A 3 -14.04 -48.95 16.14
CA GLY A 3 -14.12 -48.62 14.71
C GLY A 3 -13.24 -47.42 14.36
N PRO A 4 -12.92 -47.21 13.07
CA PRO A 4 -11.97 -46.19 12.66
C PRO A 4 -12.46 -44.82 13.14
N ALA A 5 -11.61 -44.09 13.87
CA ALA A 5 -11.93 -42.74 14.32
C ALA A 5 -12.29 -41.89 13.10
N ALA A 6 -13.41 -41.16 13.17
CA ALA A 6 -13.82 -40.27 12.11
C ALA A 6 -12.69 -39.28 11.82
N VAL A 7 -12.20 -39.27 10.58
CA VAL A 7 -11.12 -38.38 10.16
C VAL A 7 -11.58 -36.93 10.28
N GLY A 8 -10.85 -36.11 11.03
CA GLY A 8 -11.12 -34.67 11.12
C GLY A 8 -10.90 -33.96 9.79
N ILE A 9 -11.19 -32.66 9.73
CA ILE A 9 -11.15 -31.85 8.48
C ILE A 9 -9.82 -32.01 7.73
N ALA A 10 -8.68 -31.94 8.43
CA ALA A 10 -7.36 -32.14 7.84
C ALA A 10 -7.20 -33.56 7.25
N GLY A 11 -7.68 -34.59 7.94
CA GLY A 11 -7.62 -35.97 7.44
C GLY A 11 -8.55 -36.23 6.25
N GLY A 12 -9.71 -35.57 6.22
CA GLY A 12 -10.61 -35.57 5.07
C GLY A 12 -9.96 -34.95 3.83
N LEU A 13 -9.30 -33.80 3.99
CA LEU A 13 -8.56 -33.15 2.91
C LEU A 13 -7.40 -34.02 2.42
N THR A 14 -6.56 -34.52 3.33
CA THR A 14 -5.46 -35.42 2.96
C THR A 14 -5.96 -36.64 2.21
N ARG A 15 -7.08 -37.25 2.64
CA ARG A 15 -7.67 -38.41 1.94
C ARG A 15 -8.08 -38.08 0.49
N ALA A 16 -8.60 -36.88 0.25
CA ALA A 16 -8.99 -36.44 -1.10
C ALA A 16 -7.79 -36.23 -2.04
N PHE A 17 -6.63 -35.83 -1.49
CA PHE A 17 -5.47 -35.44 -2.30
C PHE A 17 -4.33 -36.48 -2.34
N ILE A 18 -4.21 -37.36 -1.34
CA ILE A 18 -3.04 -38.27 -1.18
C ILE A 18 -2.81 -39.23 -2.34
N ALA A 19 -3.89 -39.69 -2.99
CA ALA A 19 -3.82 -40.57 -4.17
C ALA A 19 -4.17 -39.82 -5.47
N SER A 20 -4.47 -38.53 -5.38
CA SER A 20 -4.95 -37.74 -6.51
C SER A 20 -3.76 -37.09 -7.24
N PRO A 21 -3.72 -37.13 -8.59
CA PRO A 21 -2.72 -36.40 -9.37
C PRO A 21 -2.90 -34.88 -9.28
N LEU A 22 -3.98 -34.39 -8.65
CA LEU A 22 -4.23 -32.96 -8.49
C LEU A 22 -3.19 -32.27 -7.60
N ALA A 23 -2.67 -32.94 -6.57
CA ALA A 23 -1.67 -32.34 -5.67
C ALA A 23 -0.39 -31.90 -6.41
N PRO A 24 0.29 -32.75 -7.22
CA PRO A 24 1.44 -32.31 -8.00
C PRO A 24 1.07 -31.29 -9.09
N LEU A 25 -0.12 -31.37 -9.69
CA LEU A 25 -0.59 -30.36 -10.66
C LEU A 25 -0.73 -28.97 -10.02
N PHE A 26 -1.33 -28.87 -8.84
CA PHE A 26 -1.43 -27.62 -8.10
C PHE A 26 -0.06 -27.07 -7.71
N LEU A 27 0.88 -27.95 -7.34
CA LEU A 27 2.25 -27.53 -7.04
C LEU A 27 2.93 -26.90 -8.26
N ILE A 28 2.82 -27.52 -9.44
CA ILE A 28 3.38 -26.97 -10.68
C ILE A 28 2.69 -25.65 -11.05
N ALA A 29 1.35 -25.59 -10.96
CA ALA A 29 0.60 -24.37 -11.24
C ALA A 29 1.01 -23.22 -10.32
N ALA A 30 1.06 -23.45 -9.01
CA ALA A 30 1.48 -22.46 -8.02
C ALA A 30 2.91 -21.97 -8.27
N PHE A 31 3.82 -22.88 -8.66
CA PHE A 31 5.19 -22.52 -9.01
C PHE A 31 5.25 -21.68 -10.29
N ALA A 32 4.49 -22.03 -11.32
CA ALA A 32 4.41 -21.26 -12.56
C ALA A 32 3.85 -19.85 -12.34
N PHE A 33 2.77 -19.72 -11.55
CA PHE A 33 2.22 -18.41 -11.18
C PHE A 33 3.20 -17.59 -10.34
N GLY A 34 3.91 -18.22 -9.39
CA GLY A 34 4.93 -17.55 -8.58
C GLY A 34 6.10 -17.04 -9.42
N LEU A 35 6.60 -17.84 -10.37
CA LEU A 35 7.62 -17.41 -11.33
C LEU A 35 7.12 -16.29 -12.25
N GLY A 36 5.89 -16.41 -12.75
CA GLY A 36 5.26 -15.35 -13.54
C GLY A 36 5.25 -14.03 -12.77
N ALA A 37 4.72 -14.03 -11.54
CA ALA A 37 4.68 -12.85 -10.69
C ALA A 37 6.09 -12.28 -10.43
N LEU A 38 7.08 -13.12 -10.14
CA LEU A 38 8.46 -12.67 -9.89
C LEU A 38 9.07 -11.93 -11.10
N LEU A 39 8.75 -12.37 -12.31
CA LEU A 39 9.28 -11.79 -13.55
C LEU A 39 8.49 -10.57 -14.02
N THR A 40 7.19 -10.51 -13.73
CA THR A 40 6.30 -9.46 -14.27
C THR A 40 6.01 -8.34 -13.28
N LEU A 41 6.16 -8.57 -11.97
CA LEU A 41 5.83 -7.56 -10.97
C LEU A 41 6.87 -6.44 -11.01
N PRO A 42 6.47 -5.18 -11.28
CA PRO A 42 7.39 -4.06 -11.29
C PRO A 42 7.96 -3.84 -9.88
N ARG A 43 9.25 -3.51 -9.83
CA ARG A 43 9.92 -3.15 -8.59
C ARG A 43 10.03 -1.63 -8.53
N GLU A 44 9.42 -1.05 -7.51
CA GLU A 44 9.54 0.37 -7.19
C GLU A 44 10.63 0.51 -6.12
N GLU A 45 11.75 1.16 -6.45
CA GLU A 45 12.85 1.38 -5.49
C GLU A 45 12.48 2.44 -4.44
N GLU A 46 11.69 3.43 -4.87
CA GLU A 46 11.09 4.42 -4.00
C GLU A 46 9.57 4.23 -4.08
N PRO A 47 8.91 3.74 -3.02
CA PRO A 47 7.46 3.63 -3.04
C PRO A 47 6.90 5.01 -3.34
N GLN A 48 6.17 5.13 -4.43
CA GLN A 48 5.54 6.38 -4.84
C GLN A 48 4.52 6.76 -3.77
N ILE A 49 4.94 7.61 -2.84
CA ILE A 49 4.08 8.29 -1.90
C ILE A 49 3.73 9.64 -2.50
N SER A 50 2.45 9.86 -2.81
CA SER A 50 1.97 11.19 -3.15
C SER A 50 1.96 12.00 -1.86
N VAL A 51 3.03 12.77 -1.62
CA VAL A 51 3.04 13.78 -0.56
C VAL A 51 2.24 14.97 -1.08
N PRO A 52 1.04 15.24 -0.56
CA PRO A 52 0.28 16.41 -0.99
C PRO A 52 1.03 17.66 -0.51
N MET A 53 1.57 18.43 -1.45
CA MET A 53 2.28 19.67 -1.18
C MET A 53 1.72 20.78 -2.06
N VAL A 54 1.55 21.96 -1.48
CA VAL A 54 1.10 23.16 -2.19
C VAL A 54 2.07 24.27 -1.89
N ASP A 55 2.77 24.73 -2.93
CA ASP A 55 3.68 25.86 -2.83
C ASP A 55 2.94 27.17 -3.15
N ILE A 56 2.98 28.13 -2.22
CA ILE A 56 2.36 29.46 -2.37
C ILE A 56 3.48 30.51 -2.47
N PHE A 57 3.65 31.10 -3.64
CA PHE A 57 4.62 32.17 -3.86
C PHE A 57 3.92 33.52 -3.99
N VAL A 58 4.27 34.47 -3.12
CA VAL A 58 3.76 35.84 -3.16
C VAL A 58 4.93 36.82 -3.23
N ARG A 59 4.86 37.78 -4.15
CA ARG A 59 5.86 38.86 -4.26
C ARG A 59 5.42 40.04 -3.41
N ALA A 60 6.34 40.56 -2.60
CA ALA A 60 6.13 41.66 -1.67
C ALA A 60 7.05 42.84 -2.04
N ASP A 61 6.93 43.33 -3.28
CA ASP A 61 7.81 44.36 -3.81
C ASP A 61 7.63 45.68 -3.03
N GLY A 62 8.75 46.27 -2.58
CA GLY A 62 8.75 47.53 -1.84
C GLY A 62 8.49 47.42 -0.34
N LEU A 63 8.22 46.22 0.20
CA LEU A 63 8.17 45.98 1.64
C LEU A 63 9.53 45.55 2.19
N LYS A 64 9.84 45.96 3.43
CA LYS A 64 10.95 45.37 4.17
C LYS A 64 10.59 43.93 4.55
N ALA A 65 11.60 43.08 4.73
CA ALA A 65 11.40 41.67 5.07
C ALA A 65 10.50 41.48 6.30
N ASP A 66 10.73 42.23 7.38
CA ASP A 66 9.94 42.14 8.62
C ASP A 66 8.47 42.53 8.42
N ASP A 67 8.22 43.51 7.56
CA ASP A 67 6.87 43.99 7.25
C ASP A 67 6.14 43.01 6.32
N ALA A 68 6.85 42.39 5.37
CA ALA A 68 6.29 41.37 4.48
C ALA A 68 5.82 40.13 5.27
N VAL A 69 6.56 39.71 6.29
CA VAL A 69 6.15 38.58 7.13
C VAL A 69 4.84 38.89 7.87
N LYS A 70 4.78 40.05 8.55
CA LYS A 70 3.62 40.44 9.37
C LYS A 70 2.37 40.76 8.55
N LEU A 71 2.55 41.40 7.40
CA LEU A 71 1.43 41.91 6.61
C LEU A 71 0.94 40.92 5.54
N ILE A 72 1.78 39.95 5.13
CA ILE A 72 1.45 39.01 4.07
C ILE A 72 1.51 37.57 4.57
N THR A 73 2.65 37.11 5.09
CA THR A 73 2.84 35.69 5.45
C THR A 73 1.93 35.25 6.59
N GLU A 74 1.89 35.98 7.71
CA GLU A 74 1.08 35.62 8.89
C GLU A 74 -0.44 35.56 8.59
N PRO A 75 -1.05 36.57 7.91
CA PRO A 75 -2.45 36.48 7.51
C PRO A 75 -2.71 35.33 6.54
N LEU A 76 -1.82 35.10 5.58
CA LEU A 76 -1.97 34.05 4.58
C LEU A 76 -1.90 32.65 5.22
N GLU A 77 -1.00 32.44 6.18
CA GLU A 77 -0.93 31.21 6.98
C GLU A 77 -2.23 30.97 7.75
N THR A 78 -2.80 32.03 8.34
CA THR A 78 -4.07 31.95 9.08
C THR A 78 -5.23 31.53 8.16
N ILE A 79 -5.30 32.07 6.94
CA ILE A 79 -6.32 31.73 5.96
C ILE A 79 -6.16 30.28 5.49
N VAL A 80 -4.93 29.87 5.17
CA VAL A 80 -4.63 28.52 4.66
C VAL A 80 -4.90 27.44 5.71
N LYS A 81 -4.58 27.70 6.98
CA LYS A 81 -4.92 26.84 8.12
C LYS A 81 -6.43 26.68 8.36
N GLY A 82 -7.25 27.57 7.79
CA GLY A 82 -8.71 27.49 7.86
C GLY A 82 -9.34 26.52 6.84
N ILE A 83 -8.55 25.94 5.93
CA ILE A 83 -9.03 25.01 4.90
C ILE A 83 -9.05 23.59 5.48
N ASP A 84 -10.21 22.92 5.41
CA ASP A 84 -10.35 21.54 5.85
C ASP A 84 -9.38 20.61 5.10
N GLY A 85 -8.55 19.88 5.86
CA GLY A 85 -7.55 18.96 5.30
C GLY A 85 -6.17 19.56 5.04
N VAL A 86 -5.94 20.81 5.44
CA VAL A 86 -4.60 21.43 5.49
C VAL A 86 -4.09 21.41 6.93
N GLU A 87 -3.07 20.59 7.20
CA GLU A 87 -2.32 20.56 8.48
C GLU A 87 -0.98 21.30 8.36
#